data_AF-A0A3P1BPL9-F1
#
_entry.id   AF-A0A3P1BPL9-F1
#
_cell.length_a   1.000
_cell.length_b   1.000
_cell.length_c   1.000
_cell.angle_alpha   90.00
_cell.angle_beta   90.00
_cell.angle_gamma   90.00
#
_symmetry.space_group_name_H-M   'P 1'
#
loop_
_entity.id
_entity.type
_entity.pdbx_description
1 polymer ?
#
loop_
_entity_poly.entity_id
_entity_poly.type
_entity_poly.pdbx_seq_one_letter_code
_entity_poly.pdbx_strand_id
1 'polypeptide(L)'
;MKKNHIATALLMFVSLAGAPRLIAQTDQVKEQLTVPLSDPNKPGKLHVGLINGSIHVVGYAGKEVVIDAVAELNTNSNKRKEPKPDELANGMKRISTRGDFDISAEEKNNNIHVSSNSIRRTVNLTIKVPQQFSLKVSTVNHGEISIENVTGEFEVNNVNGPIQLTNIAGSAVANTVNGLLKANFKSVNSDAPMAFSTLNGNVDVTFPATAKFNVKLKSDRGEIYSDFDVDVDKTQPKATRSSQEGMYKVSIDDWVQGKVNGGGREVMMKNMNGNIYIRKAK
;
A
#
# COMPACT_ATOMS: atom_id res chain seq x y z
N MET A 1 -27.27 -15.40 -84.20
CA MET A 1 -28.12 -14.20 -84.15
C MET A 1 -28.77 -14.11 -82.78
N LYS A 2 -28.41 -13.09 -81.99
CA LYS A 2 -29.26 -12.31 -81.06
C LYS A 2 -28.34 -11.42 -80.23
N LYS A 3 -28.25 -10.16 -80.62
CA LYS A 3 -27.79 -9.05 -79.76
C LYS A 3 -28.88 -8.79 -78.74
N ASN A 4 -28.53 -8.48 -77.50
CA ASN A 4 -29.32 -7.64 -76.62
C ASN A 4 -28.36 -6.84 -75.73
N HIS A 5 -28.56 -5.52 -75.76
CA HIS A 5 -28.03 -4.54 -74.82
C HIS A 5 -28.68 -4.72 -73.45
N ILE A 6 -28.08 -4.17 -72.38
CA ILE A 6 -28.72 -3.21 -71.43
C ILE A 6 -27.88 -3.01 -70.16
N ALA A 7 -27.84 -1.75 -69.74
CA ALA A 7 -27.66 -1.18 -68.40
C ALA A 7 -26.26 -1.15 -67.75
N THR A 8 -25.60 -0.03 -68.00
CA THR A 8 -24.72 0.71 -67.09
C THR A 8 -25.41 0.94 -65.74
N ALA A 9 -24.84 0.43 -64.65
CA ALA A 9 -25.19 0.82 -63.28
C ALA A 9 -23.93 1.32 -62.57
N LEU A 10 -23.88 2.63 -62.37
CA LEU A 10 -22.86 3.37 -61.64
C LEU A 10 -23.09 3.15 -60.13
N LEU A 11 -22.26 2.32 -59.48
CA LEU A 11 -22.23 2.21 -58.02
C LEU A 11 -21.05 3.02 -57.48
N MET A 12 -21.37 4.18 -56.89
CA MET A 12 -20.47 4.93 -56.02
C MET A 12 -20.09 4.07 -54.80
N PHE A 13 -18.82 3.68 -54.72
CA PHE A 13 -18.24 3.17 -53.49
C PHE A 13 -17.86 4.37 -52.61
N VAL A 14 -18.68 4.65 -51.60
CA VAL A 14 -18.37 5.59 -50.53
C VAL A 14 -17.23 4.99 -49.70
N SER A 15 -16.04 5.57 -49.81
CA SER A 15 -14.90 5.25 -48.96
C SER A 15 -15.18 5.70 -47.54
N LEU A 16 -15.56 4.77 -46.67
CA LEU A 16 -15.64 5.01 -45.23
C LEU A 16 -14.21 5.15 -44.70
N ALA A 17 -13.75 6.39 -44.55
CA ALA A 17 -12.47 6.70 -43.92
C ALA A 17 -12.52 6.26 -42.45
N GLY A 18 -11.93 5.10 -42.16
CA GLY A 18 -11.66 4.66 -40.80
C GLY A 18 -10.62 5.61 -40.18
N ALA A 19 -11.08 6.50 -39.30
CA ALA A 19 -10.16 7.29 -38.48
C ALA A 19 -9.30 6.32 -37.64
N PRO A 20 -7.96 6.44 -37.65
CA PRO A 20 -7.13 5.65 -36.77
C PRO A 20 -7.48 6.03 -35.33
N ARG A 21 -7.96 5.07 -34.55
CA ARG A 21 -8.07 5.21 -33.11
C ARG A 21 -6.64 5.34 -32.58
N LEU A 22 -6.26 6.54 -32.18
CA LEU A 22 -5.07 6.78 -31.36
C LEU A 22 -5.25 5.98 -30.07
N ILE A 23 -4.60 4.81 -29.99
CA ILE A 23 -4.31 4.17 -28.72
C ILE A 23 -3.25 5.07 -28.07
N ALA A 24 -3.64 5.82 -27.05
CA ALA A 24 -2.69 6.52 -26.19
C ALA A 24 -1.84 5.45 -25.50
N GLN A 25 -0.65 5.19 -26.04
CA GLN A 25 0.31 4.31 -25.42
C GLN A 25 0.91 5.07 -24.24
N THR A 26 0.52 4.71 -23.02
CA THR A 26 1.14 5.28 -21.82
C THR A 26 2.60 4.81 -21.79
N ASP A 27 3.53 5.74 -21.98
CA ASP A 27 4.97 5.50 -21.88
C ASP A 27 5.32 5.10 -20.44
N GLN A 28 5.42 3.80 -20.18
CA GLN A 28 5.84 3.23 -18.90
C GLN A 28 7.14 2.45 -19.08
N VAL A 29 8.08 2.60 -18.15
CA VAL A 29 9.28 1.75 -18.08
C VAL A 29 9.00 0.64 -17.09
N LYS A 30 9.20 -0.61 -17.52
CA LYS A 30 9.01 -1.80 -16.68
C LYS A 30 10.35 -2.48 -16.45
N GLU A 31 10.63 -2.80 -15.19
CA GLU A 31 11.77 -3.60 -14.78
C GLU A 31 11.30 -4.74 -13.90
N GLN A 32 11.96 -5.90 -14.02
CA GLN A 32 11.68 -7.06 -13.19
C GLN A 32 12.98 -7.57 -12.59
N LEU A 33 12.98 -7.79 -11.28
CA LEU A 33 14.08 -8.36 -10.53
C LEU A 33 13.61 -9.64 -9.86
N THR A 34 14.41 -10.70 -9.91
CA THR A 34 14.17 -11.94 -9.16
C THR A 34 15.31 -12.12 -8.18
N VAL A 35 14.97 -12.24 -6.90
CA VAL A 35 15.91 -12.32 -5.79
C VAL A 35 15.77 -13.70 -5.15
N PRO A 36 16.76 -14.60 -5.33
CA PRO A 36 16.76 -15.87 -4.63
C PRO A 36 17.03 -15.67 -3.13
N LEU A 37 16.41 -16.50 -2.30
CA LEU A 37 16.63 -16.49 -0.85
C LEU A 37 17.78 -17.39 -0.45
N SER A 38 18.53 -17.00 0.57
CA SER A 38 19.59 -17.83 1.17
C SER A 38 19.04 -19.19 1.66
N ASP A 39 17.85 -19.21 2.26
CA ASP A 39 17.15 -20.42 2.69
C ASP A 39 15.63 -20.31 2.42
N PRO A 40 15.13 -20.77 1.26
CA PRO A 40 13.72 -20.60 0.89
C PRO A 40 12.69 -21.29 1.79
N ASN A 41 13.12 -22.17 2.71
CA ASN A 41 12.21 -22.90 3.60
C ASN A 41 12.06 -22.24 4.97
N LYS A 42 12.80 -21.15 5.24
CA LYS A 42 12.69 -20.38 6.48
C LYS A 42 11.93 -19.08 6.24
N PRO A 43 11.24 -18.55 7.27
CA PRO A 43 10.63 -17.23 7.19
C PRO A 43 11.65 -16.17 6.77
N GLY A 44 11.25 -15.27 5.87
CA GLY A 44 12.08 -14.15 5.44
C GLY A 44 11.52 -12.80 5.90
N LYS A 45 12.26 -11.74 5.60
CA LYS A 45 11.87 -10.36 5.88
C LYS A 45 12.07 -9.49 4.66
N LEU A 46 11.07 -8.69 4.30
CA LEU A 46 11.16 -7.69 3.25
C LEU A 46 11.13 -6.30 3.87
N HIS A 47 12.10 -5.46 3.51
CA HIS A 47 12.11 -4.05 3.83
C HIS A 47 12.10 -3.24 2.53
N VAL A 48 11.01 -2.50 2.31
CA VAL A 48 10.83 -1.67 1.11
C VAL A 48 10.27 -0.31 1.47
N GLY A 49 10.88 0.73 0.90
CA GLY A 49 10.47 2.11 1.11
C GLY A 49 10.43 2.88 -0.21
N LEU A 50 9.34 3.59 -0.47
CA LEU A 50 9.23 4.51 -1.61
C LEU A 50 8.92 5.92 -1.13
N ILE A 51 9.44 6.91 -1.86
CA ILE A 51 9.04 8.30 -1.64
C ILE A 51 7.74 8.58 -2.41
N ASN A 52 7.64 8.19 -3.70
CA ASN A 52 6.44 8.39 -4.50
C ASN A 52 5.98 7.08 -5.16
N GLY A 53 4.68 6.79 -5.05
CA GLY A 53 4.05 5.65 -5.73
C GLY A 53 3.59 4.55 -4.78
N SER A 54 3.06 3.48 -5.38
CA SER A 54 2.34 2.43 -4.65
C SER A 54 3.20 1.18 -4.44
N ILE A 55 2.97 0.47 -3.35
CA ILE A 55 3.60 -0.82 -3.07
C ILE A 55 2.50 -1.87 -2.90
N HIS A 56 2.50 -2.85 -3.79
CA HIS A 56 1.66 -4.03 -3.71
C HIS A 56 2.53 -5.24 -3.37
N VAL A 57 2.23 -5.94 -2.28
CA VAL A 57 2.92 -7.17 -1.88
C VAL A 57 1.93 -8.33 -1.86
N VAL A 58 2.26 -9.44 -2.54
CA VAL A 58 1.42 -10.63 -2.59
C VAL A 58 2.20 -11.89 -2.19
N GLY A 59 1.64 -12.64 -1.24
CA GLY A 59 2.12 -13.94 -0.84
C GLY A 59 1.79 -15.00 -1.90
N TYR A 60 2.78 -15.80 -2.31
CA TYR A 60 2.61 -16.88 -3.29
C TYR A 60 3.39 -18.13 -2.90
N ALA A 61 3.17 -19.23 -3.63
CA ALA A 61 3.73 -20.56 -3.32
C ALA A 61 5.17 -20.77 -3.85
N GLY A 62 5.86 -19.73 -4.31
CA GLY A 62 7.23 -19.84 -4.78
C GLY A 62 8.27 -19.64 -3.67
N LYS A 63 9.53 -19.73 -4.08
CA LYS A 63 10.71 -19.78 -3.21
C LYS A 63 11.64 -18.58 -3.34
N GLU A 64 11.24 -17.63 -4.19
CA GLU A 64 12.02 -16.47 -4.56
C GLU A 64 11.18 -15.22 -4.36
N VAL A 65 11.82 -14.06 -4.28
CA VAL A 65 11.10 -12.79 -4.29
C VAL A 65 11.17 -12.19 -5.68
N VAL A 66 10.03 -11.90 -6.27
CA VAL A 66 9.92 -11.29 -7.61
C VAL A 66 9.42 -9.87 -7.45
N ILE A 67 10.16 -8.90 -7.97
CA ILE A 67 9.87 -7.47 -7.88
C ILE A 67 9.62 -6.96 -9.29
N ASP A 68 8.38 -6.58 -9.58
CA ASP A 68 7.98 -5.90 -10.80
C ASP A 68 7.87 -4.39 -10.48
N ALA A 69 8.70 -3.58 -11.13
CA ALA A 69 8.71 -2.13 -10.98
C ALA A 69 8.20 -1.46 -12.26
N VAL A 70 7.21 -0.58 -12.11
CA VAL A 70 6.66 0.21 -13.21
C VAL A 70 6.84 1.68 -12.87
N ALA A 71 7.72 2.36 -13.60
CA ALA A 71 7.91 3.80 -13.48
C ALA A 71 7.04 4.55 -14.49
N GLU A 72 6.25 5.49 -14.00
CA GLU A 72 5.50 6.42 -14.85
C GLU A 72 6.47 7.46 -15.43
N LEU A 73 6.52 7.58 -16.76
CA LEU A 73 7.22 8.68 -17.40
C LEU A 73 6.33 9.92 -17.26
N ASN A 74 6.73 10.82 -16.36
CA ASN A 74 6.10 12.13 -16.21
C ASN A 74 6.22 12.91 -17.52
N THR A 75 5.21 12.82 -18.40
CA THR A 75 5.09 13.65 -19.61
C THR A 75 4.64 15.09 -19.29
N ASN A 76 4.21 15.34 -18.06
CA ASN A 76 3.67 16.64 -17.61
C ASN A 76 4.64 17.50 -16.79
N SER A 77 5.92 17.14 -16.67
CA SER A 77 6.92 18.01 -16.04
C SER A 77 7.33 19.15 -16.98
N ASN A 78 6.45 20.13 -17.14
CA ASN A 78 6.64 21.39 -17.84
C ASN A 78 6.99 21.28 -19.33
N LYS A 79 6.50 22.25 -20.11
CA LYS A 79 7.26 22.81 -21.24
C LYS A 79 8.62 23.30 -20.71
N ARG A 80 9.53 22.39 -20.35
CA ARG A 80 10.95 22.72 -20.33
C ARG A 80 11.23 23.12 -21.77
N LYS A 81 11.65 24.38 -21.96
CA LYS A 81 12.36 24.79 -23.17
C LYS A 81 13.19 23.60 -23.62
N GLU A 82 13.03 23.17 -24.86
CA GLU A 82 13.99 22.25 -25.44
C GLU A 82 15.38 22.71 -25.00
N PRO A 83 16.20 21.83 -24.40
CA PRO A 83 17.59 22.17 -24.14
C PRO A 83 18.10 22.78 -25.44
N LYS A 84 18.70 23.97 -25.38
CA LYS A 84 19.30 24.58 -26.57
C LYS A 84 20.12 23.49 -27.27
N PRO A 85 20.00 23.34 -28.61
CA PRO A 85 20.76 22.33 -29.35
C PRO A 85 22.21 22.39 -28.87
N ASP A 86 22.68 21.32 -28.25
CA ASP A 86 24.09 21.19 -27.94
C ASP A 86 24.76 21.00 -29.29
N GLU A 87 25.36 22.06 -29.82
CA GLU A 87 26.01 22.05 -31.14
C GLU A 87 27.12 20.99 -31.20
N LEU A 88 27.70 20.62 -30.04
CA LEU A 88 28.66 19.54 -29.93
C LEU A 88 28.03 18.16 -30.10
N ALA A 89 26.72 18.02 -29.86
CA ALA A 89 25.95 16.78 -29.98
C ALA A 89 25.38 16.53 -31.38
N ASN A 90 25.62 17.43 -32.35
CA ASN A 90 25.15 17.26 -33.73
C ASN A 90 25.70 15.98 -34.36
N GLY A 91 24.80 15.12 -34.85
CA GLY A 91 25.16 13.84 -35.48
C GLY A 91 25.53 12.72 -34.52
N MET A 92 25.58 12.98 -33.20
CA MET A 92 25.77 11.94 -32.20
C MET A 92 24.44 11.28 -31.84
N LYS A 93 24.41 9.95 -31.83
CA LYS A 93 23.30 9.19 -31.27
C LYS A 93 23.38 9.31 -29.76
N ARG A 94 22.41 10.00 -29.14
CA ARG A 94 22.26 10.03 -27.68
C ARG A 94 22.21 8.59 -27.17
N ILE A 95 23.19 8.20 -26.37
CA ILE A 95 23.05 7.04 -25.50
C ILE A 95 22.09 7.49 -24.41
N SER A 96 20.81 7.20 -24.59
CA SER A 96 19.89 7.25 -23.47
C SER A 96 20.30 6.12 -22.54
N THR A 97 20.85 6.43 -21.38
CA THR A 97 20.62 5.57 -20.22
C THR A 97 19.10 5.41 -20.17
N ARG A 98 18.61 4.19 -20.40
CA ARG A 98 17.17 3.94 -20.37
C ARG A 98 16.68 4.42 -19.00
N GLY A 99 15.86 5.47 -19.04
CA GLY A 99 15.30 6.24 -17.94
C GLY A 99 15.80 5.96 -16.53
N ASP A 100 16.62 6.86 -16.00
CA ASP A 100 17.15 6.99 -14.62
C ASP A 100 16.14 6.75 -13.46
N PHE A 101 15.69 5.52 -13.26
CA PHE A 101 15.05 5.07 -12.04
C PHE A 101 15.82 3.82 -11.65
N ASP A 102 16.60 3.94 -10.58
CA ASP A 102 17.41 2.83 -10.08
C ASP A 102 16.55 2.10 -9.04
N ILE A 103 16.38 0.80 -9.24
CA ILE A 103 15.81 -0.11 -8.25
C ILE A 103 16.85 -1.18 -7.97
N SER A 104 17.24 -1.29 -6.71
CA SER A 104 18.14 -2.32 -6.24
C SER A 104 17.44 -3.19 -5.21
N ALA A 105 17.80 -4.47 -5.20
CA ALA A 105 17.37 -5.42 -4.19
C ALA A 105 18.58 -6.19 -3.69
N GLU A 106 18.82 -6.13 -2.38
CA GLU A 106 19.91 -6.83 -1.72
C GLU A 106 19.32 -7.89 -0.80
N GLU A 107 19.83 -9.12 -0.89
CA GLU A 107 19.46 -10.22 -0.01
C GLU A 107 20.62 -10.56 0.91
N LYS A 108 20.31 -10.74 2.20
CA LYS A 108 21.23 -11.26 3.20
C LYS A 108 20.47 -12.04 4.26
N ASN A 109 20.71 -13.35 4.35
CA ASN A 109 20.09 -14.21 5.37
C ASN A 109 18.54 -14.12 5.38
N ASN A 110 17.91 -14.21 4.21
CA ASN A 110 16.48 -14.02 3.96
C ASN A 110 15.93 -12.63 4.31
N ASN A 111 16.80 -11.64 4.57
CA ASN A 111 16.41 -10.25 4.72
C ASN A 111 16.66 -9.54 3.39
N ILE A 112 15.59 -9.11 2.75
CA ILE A 112 15.62 -8.41 1.47
C ILE A 112 15.40 -6.93 1.72
N HIS A 113 16.34 -6.11 1.27
CA HIS A 113 16.18 -4.67 1.24
C HIS A 113 15.99 -4.20 -0.20
N VAL A 114 14.84 -3.59 -0.47
CA VAL A 114 14.54 -2.97 -1.77
C VAL A 114 14.64 -1.47 -1.62
N SER A 115 15.51 -0.86 -2.41
CA SER A 115 15.71 0.59 -2.43
C SER A 115 15.43 1.15 -3.82
N SER A 116 14.85 2.34 -3.88
CA SER A 116 14.75 3.09 -5.13
C SER A 116 15.17 4.54 -4.92
N ASN A 117 16.09 5.01 -5.76
CA ASN A 117 16.60 6.39 -5.72
C ASN A 117 15.72 7.36 -6.54
N SER A 118 14.50 6.96 -6.86
CA SER A 118 13.64 7.62 -7.86
C SER A 118 12.80 8.75 -7.27
N ILE A 119 13.44 9.76 -6.68
CA ILE A 119 12.71 10.85 -6.00
C ILE A 119 11.86 11.72 -6.94
N ARG A 120 12.14 11.70 -8.25
CA ARG A 120 11.46 12.53 -9.26
C ARG A 120 10.38 11.80 -10.07
N ARG A 121 10.19 10.50 -9.83
CA ARG A 121 9.22 9.68 -10.58
C ARG A 121 8.30 8.94 -9.62
N THR A 122 7.10 8.66 -10.08
CA THR A 122 6.19 7.73 -9.43
C THR A 122 6.59 6.32 -9.83
N VAL A 123 6.89 5.47 -8.86
CA VAL A 123 7.23 4.07 -9.09
C VAL A 123 6.17 3.21 -8.41
N ASN A 124 5.55 2.33 -9.17
CA ASN A 124 4.62 1.35 -8.64
C ASN A 124 5.34 0.00 -8.56
N LEU A 125 5.44 -0.56 -7.35
CA LEU A 125 6.06 -1.86 -7.11
C LEU A 125 5.00 -2.93 -6.90
N THR A 126 5.17 -4.06 -7.57
CA THR A 126 4.47 -5.32 -7.28
C THR A 126 5.49 -6.36 -6.86
N ILE A 127 5.42 -6.81 -5.61
CA ILE A 127 6.40 -7.70 -5.01
C ILE A 127 5.71 -9.01 -4.63
N LYS A 128 6.17 -10.12 -5.21
CA LYS A 128 5.72 -11.46 -4.86
C LYS A 128 6.69 -12.05 -3.85
N VAL A 129 6.20 -12.46 -2.68
CA VAL A 129 7.01 -13.07 -1.62
C VAL A 129 6.48 -14.45 -1.25
N PRO A 130 7.31 -15.38 -0.77
CA PRO A 130 6.81 -16.60 -0.14
C PRO A 130 5.81 -16.26 0.98
N GLN A 131 4.81 -17.12 1.20
CA GLN A 131 3.73 -16.83 2.17
C GLN A 131 4.22 -16.56 3.60
N GLN A 132 5.37 -17.09 4.01
CA GLN A 132 5.94 -16.87 5.35
C GLN A 132 6.98 -15.74 5.29
N PHE A 133 6.51 -14.50 5.42
CA PHE A 133 7.35 -13.31 5.32
C PHE A 133 6.90 -12.22 6.28
N SER A 134 7.83 -11.61 7.01
CA SER A 134 7.60 -10.37 7.75
C SER A 134 7.89 -9.17 6.85
N LEU A 135 7.06 -8.14 6.92
CA LEU A 135 7.11 -7.01 6.00
C LEU A 135 7.29 -5.70 6.76
N LYS A 136 8.29 -4.91 6.36
CA LYS A 136 8.44 -3.51 6.74
C LYS A 136 8.28 -2.67 5.47
N VAL A 137 7.14 -2.01 5.33
CA VAL A 137 6.74 -1.33 4.10
C VAL A 137 6.43 0.13 4.41
N SER A 138 6.99 1.06 3.64
CA SER A 138 6.69 2.48 3.83
C SER A 138 6.56 3.28 2.54
N THR A 139 5.60 4.19 2.50
CA THR A 139 5.44 5.19 1.42
C THR A 139 5.14 6.58 1.98
N VAL A 140 5.38 7.63 1.19
CA VAL A 140 5.19 9.02 1.64
C VAL A 140 4.20 9.80 0.75
N ASN A 141 4.49 9.92 -0.54
CA ASN A 141 3.80 10.82 -1.45
C ASN A 141 2.97 10.07 -2.47
N HIS A 142 1.66 10.04 -2.24
CA HIS A 142 0.68 9.41 -3.11
C HIS A 142 0.96 7.90 -3.30
N GLY A 143 -0.12 7.15 -3.45
CA GLY A 143 -0.02 5.72 -3.66
C GLY A 143 -0.42 4.90 -2.45
N GLU A 144 -0.93 3.74 -2.77
CA GLU A 144 -1.48 2.79 -1.83
C GLU A 144 -0.41 1.79 -1.39
N ILE A 145 -0.51 1.34 -0.14
CA ILE A 145 0.17 0.12 0.29
C ILE A 145 -0.87 -0.98 0.41
N SER A 146 -0.75 -2.03 -0.40
CA SER A 146 -1.60 -3.22 -0.32
C SER A 146 -0.76 -4.47 -0.08
N ILE A 147 -1.18 -5.29 0.88
CA ILE A 147 -0.51 -6.55 1.26
C ILE A 147 -1.55 -7.66 1.28
N GLU A 148 -1.29 -8.75 0.56
CA GLU A 148 -2.26 -9.84 0.39
C GLU A 148 -1.66 -11.22 0.64
N ASN A 149 -2.40 -12.06 1.38
CA ASN A 149 -2.09 -13.49 1.56
C ASN A 149 -0.69 -13.79 2.15
N VAL A 150 -0.21 -12.94 3.05
CA VAL A 150 1.08 -13.10 3.74
C VAL A 150 0.86 -13.47 5.21
N THR A 151 1.75 -14.30 5.74
CA THR A 151 1.83 -14.71 7.15
C THR A 151 3.14 -14.23 7.75
N GLY A 152 3.07 -13.40 8.80
CA GLY A 152 4.25 -12.85 9.46
C GLY A 152 3.94 -11.65 10.35
N GLU A 153 4.96 -10.82 10.58
CA GLU A 153 4.85 -9.54 11.28
C GLU A 153 4.83 -8.40 10.26
N PHE A 154 3.87 -7.48 10.39
CA PHE A 154 3.69 -6.36 9.46
C PHE A 154 3.96 -5.02 10.16
N GLU A 155 4.90 -4.24 9.65
CA GLU A 155 5.14 -2.85 10.01
C GLU A 155 4.90 -1.99 8.76
N VAL A 156 3.78 -1.28 8.72
CA VAL A 156 3.32 -0.58 7.52
C VAL A 156 3.09 0.90 7.81
N ASN A 157 3.78 1.78 7.09
CA ASN A 157 3.68 3.22 7.31
C ASN A 157 3.40 3.95 5.99
N ASN A 158 2.31 4.70 5.93
CA ASN A 158 2.03 5.60 4.82
C ASN A 158 1.88 7.04 5.36
N VAL A 159 2.06 8.05 4.52
CA VAL A 159 1.73 9.43 4.87
C VAL A 159 0.51 9.88 4.08
N ASN A 160 0.51 9.70 2.75
CA ASN A 160 -0.55 10.17 1.87
C ASN A 160 -1.12 9.05 1.00
N GLY A 161 -1.82 8.11 1.64
CA GLY A 161 -2.52 7.05 0.94
C GLY A 161 -3.13 6.01 1.89
N PRO A 162 -4.03 5.17 1.36
CA PRO A 162 -4.61 4.10 2.13
C PRO A 162 -3.59 2.97 2.38
N ILE A 163 -3.87 2.19 3.42
CA ILE A 163 -3.21 0.92 3.72
C ILE A 163 -4.29 -0.16 3.69
N GLN A 164 -4.10 -1.19 2.86
CA GLN A 164 -5.01 -2.34 2.74
C GLN A 164 -4.26 -3.64 3.02
N LEU A 165 -4.61 -4.33 4.10
CA LEU A 165 -4.08 -5.65 4.45
C LEU A 165 -5.20 -6.68 4.25
N THR A 166 -5.01 -7.65 3.37
CA THR A 166 -6.05 -8.62 2.99
C THR A 166 -5.58 -10.05 3.23
N ASN A 167 -6.39 -10.84 3.92
CA ASN A 167 -6.09 -12.24 4.24
C ASN A 167 -4.73 -12.45 4.90
N ILE A 168 -4.31 -11.52 5.76
CA ILE A 168 -3.02 -11.61 6.45
C ILE A 168 -3.13 -12.49 7.69
N ALA A 169 -2.01 -13.08 8.10
CA ALA A 169 -1.92 -13.86 9.32
C ALA A 169 -0.72 -13.41 10.18
N GLY A 170 -0.94 -13.27 11.49
CA GLY A 170 0.12 -12.84 12.43
C GLY A 170 -0.25 -11.54 13.15
N SER A 171 0.66 -10.58 13.21
CA SER A 171 0.48 -9.30 13.91
C SER A 171 0.85 -8.11 13.05
N ALA A 172 0.13 -6.99 13.20
CA ALA A 172 0.39 -5.78 12.42
C ALA A 172 0.48 -4.51 13.28
N VAL A 173 1.37 -3.64 12.88
CA VAL A 173 1.44 -2.22 13.25
C VAL A 173 1.32 -1.43 11.95
N ALA A 174 0.21 -0.72 11.79
CA ALA A 174 -0.06 0.06 10.58
C ALA A 174 -0.44 1.50 10.92
N ASN A 175 0.20 2.46 10.25
CA ASN A 175 -0.02 3.88 10.49
C ASN A 175 -0.14 4.64 9.16
N THR A 176 -1.16 5.48 9.02
CA THR A 176 -1.24 6.44 7.88
C THR A 176 -1.69 7.82 8.33
N VAL A 177 -1.16 8.90 7.77
CA VAL A 177 -1.65 10.25 8.11
C VAL A 177 -2.96 10.54 7.37
N ASN A 178 -2.96 10.41 6.05
CA ASN A 178 -4.12 10.69 5.20
C ASN A 178 -4.49 9.44 4.41
N GLY A 179 -5.53 8.73 4.84
CA GLY A 179 -6.02 7.55 4.14
C GLY A 179 -6.83 6.59 5.01
N LEU A 180 -7.60 5.73 4.34
CA LEU A 180 -8.24 4.60 5.00
C LEU A 180 -7.17 3.58 5.42
N LEU A 181 -7.27 3.10 6.65
CA LEU A 181 -6.56 1.90 7.09
C LEU A 181 -7.57 0.76 7.16
N LYS A 182 -7.42 -0.24 6.30
CA LYS A 182 -8.22 -1.46 6.30
C LYS A 182 -7.33 -2.67 6.52
N ALA A 183 -7.64 -3.51 7.50
CA ALA A 183 -6.92 -4.74 7.75
C ALA A 183 -7.88 -5.92 7.96
N ASN A 184 -7.62 -7.03 7.27
CA ASN A 184 -8.40 -8.25 7.36
C ASN A 184 -7.48 -9.43 7.72
N PHE A 185 -7.70 -9.99 8.90
CA PHE A 185 -6.92 -11.10 9.44
C PHE A 185 -7.60 -12.43 9.21
N LYS A 186 -6.87 -13.38 8.62
CA LYS A 186 -7.23 -14.80 8.59
C LYS A 186 -6.98 -15.46 9.95
N SER A 187 -5.87 -15.10 10.60
CA SER A 187 -5.51 -15.53 11.95
C SER A 187 -4.64 -14.48 12.61
N VAL A 188 -4.72 -14.34 13.93
CA VAL A 188 -3.91 -13.38 14.69
C VAL A 188 -2.84 -14.10 15.52
N ASN A 189 -1.68 -13.47 15.70
CA ASN A 189 -0.72 -13.88 16.71
C ASN A 189 -1.17 -13.33 18.07
N SER A 190 -1.65 -14.21 18.95
CA SER A 190 -2.15 -13.84 20.28
C SER A 190 -1.07 -13.41 21.26
N ASP A 191 0.22 -13.54 20.93
CA ASP A 191 1.34 -13.20 21.80
C ASP A 191 1.98 -11.83 21.48
N ALA A 192 1.59 -11.20 20.37
CA ALA A 192 2.10 -9.89 19.96
C ALA A 192 1.02 -8.80 20.07
N PRO A 193 1.37 -7.59 20.54
CA PRO A 193 0.47 -6.45 20.46
C PRO A 193 0.30 -5.97 19.01
N MET A 194 -0.81 -5.28 18.74
CA MET A 194 -1.08 -4.67 17.43
C MET A 194 -1.49 -3.22 17.59
N ALA A 195 -1.21 -2.41 16.58
CA ALA A 195 -1.54 -0.98 16.60
C ALA A 195 -1.98 -0.49 15.22
N PHE A 196 -3.08 0.26 15.18
CA PHE A 196 -3.64 0.81 13.95
C PHE A 196 -3.96 2.28 14.16
N SER A 197 -3.29 3.19 13.45
CA SER A 197 -3.52 4.62 13.62
C SER A 197 -3.74 5.33 12.31
N THR A 198 -4.69 6.26 12.30
CA THR A 198 -4.73 7.30 11.27
C THR A 198 -5.05 8.69 11.83
N LEU A 199 -4.74 9.75 11.07
CA LEU A 199 -5.12 11.11 11.40
C LEU A 199 -6.41 11.51 10.67
N ASN A 200 -6.46 11.24 9.37
CA ASN A 200 -7.57 11.58 8.48
C ASN A 200 -7.97 10.35 7.67
N GLY A 201 -9.05 9.70 8.07
CA GLY A 201 -9.51 8.46 7.47
C GLY A 201 -10.22 7.57 8.48
N ASN A 202 -10.67 6.40 8.05
CA ASN A 202 -11.23 5.42 8.96
C ASN A 202 -10.19 4.34 9.29
N VAL A 203 -10.33 3.72 10.46
CA VAL A 203 -9.62 2.49 10.82
C VAL A 203 -10.66 1.36 10.80
N ASP A 204 -10.52 0.40 9.89
CA ASP A 204 -11.42 -0.75 9.75
C ASP A 204 -10.63 -2.05 9.85
N VAL A 205 -10.74 -2.74 10.98
CA VAL A 205 -9.99 -3.96 11.24
C VAL A 205 -10.94 -5.11 11.46
N THR A 206 -10.79 -6.16 10.66
CA THR A 206 -11.55 -7.40 10.73
C THR A 206 -10.71 -8.51 11.36
N PHE A 207 -11.21 -9.09 12.45
CA PHE A 207 -10.57 -10.19 13.17
C PHE A 207 -11.39 -11.49 13.08
N PRO A 208 -10.75 -12.67 13.22
CA PRO A 208 -11.46 -13.93 13.40
C PRO A 208 -12.40 -13.88 14.61
N ALA A 209 -13.57 -14.52 14.53
CA ALA A 209 -14.58 -14.48 15.59
C ALA A 209 -14.11 -15.00 16.96
N THR A 210 -13.10 -15.88 16.95
CA THR A 210 -12.51 -16.50 18.14
C THR A 210 -11.30 -15.74 18.69
N ALA A 211 -10.88 -14.65 18.05
CA ALA A 211 -9.73 -13.87 18.47
C ALA A 211 -9.93 -13.28 19.88
N LYS A 212 -8.89 -13.36 20.71
CA LYS A 212 -8.90 -12.82 22.08
C LYS A 212 -7.88 -11.72 22.21
N PHE A 213 -8.31 -10.55 22.68
CA PHE A 213 -7.45 -9.37 22.78
C PHE A 213 -8.04 -8.35 23.74
N ASN A 214 -7.17 -7.49 24.25
CA ASN A 214 -7.60 -6.28 24.94
C ASN A 214 -7.66 -5.15 23.92
N VAL A 215 -8.68 -4.32 23.96
CA VAL A 215 -8.80 -3.16 23.08
C VAL A 215 -8.41 -1.90 23.83
N LYS A 216 -7.71 -1.00 23.14
CA LYS A 216 -7.41 0.35 23.60
C LYS A 216 -7.69 1.32 22.46
N LEU A 217 -8.83 1.98 22.52
CA LEU A 217 -9.43 2.70 21.39
C LEU A 217 -9.58 4.18 21.71
N LYS A 218 -9.27 5.04 20.74
CA LYS A 218 -9.51 6.49 20.85
C LYS A 218 -9.79 7.10 19.48
N SER A 219 -10.89 7.83 19.36
CA SER A 219 -11.15 8.72 18.23
C SER A 219 -11.50 10.12 18.76
N ASP A 220 -10.77 11.15 18.33
CA ASP A 220 -11.01 12.52 18.82
C ASP A 220 -12.24 13.18 18.15
N ARG A 221 -12.48 12.89 16.86
CA ARG A 221 -13.59 13.41 16.05
C ARG A 221 -14.19 12.31 15.18
N GLY A 222 -14.73 11.29 15.83
CA GLY A 222 -15.51 10.25 15.19
C GLY A 222 -15.96 9.18 16.17
N GLU A 223 -16.65 8.19 15.64
CA GLU A 223 -17.33 7.17 16.43
C GLU A 223 -16.57 5.84 16.39
N ILE A 224 -16.79 5.00 17.41
CA ILE A 224 -16.18 3.68 17.54
C ILE A 224 -17.29 2.62 17.47
N TYR A 225 -17.17 1.68 16.54
CA TYR A 225 -18.12 0.60 16.31
C TYR A 225 -17.44 -0.77 16.45
N SER A 226 -18.15 -1.75 17.01
CA SER A 226 -17.65 -3.11 17.18
C SER A 226 -18.75 -4.16 16.93
N ASP A 227 -18.42 -5.20 16.16
CA ASP A 227 -19.24 -6.43 16.02
C ASP A 227 -18.95 -7.46 17.14
N PHE A 228 -17.93 -7.19 17.97
CA PHE A 228 -17.61 -7.98 19.15
C PHE A 228 -18.29 -7.40 20.39
N ASP A 229 -18.67 -8.28 21.31
CA ASP A 229 -19.04 -7.90 22.66
C ASP A 229 -17.75 -7.52 23.41
N VAL A 230 -17.64 -6.24 23.79
CA VAL A 230 -16.47 -5.68 24.45
C VAL A 230 -16.83 -5.47 25.91
N ASP A 231 -16.15 -6.17 26.81
CA ASP A 231 -16.23 -5.94 28.24
C ASP A 231 -15.43 -4.67 28.57
N VAL A 232 -16.10 -3.51 28.49
CA VAL A 232 -15.49 -2.19 28.69
C VAL A 232 -15.18 -1.97 30.17
N ASP A 233 -13.96 -1.53 30.46
CA ASP A 233 -13.54 -1.15 31.81
C ASP A 233 -14.20 0.20 32.19
N LYS A 234 -15.41 0.14 32.78
CA LYS A 234 -16.24 1.30 33.15
C LYS A 234 -15.66 2.20 34.27
N THR A 235 -14.43 1.96 34.72
CA THR A 235 -13.82 2.62 35.89
C THR A 235 -12.88 3.79 35.56
N GLN A 236 -12.84 4.30 34.32
CA GLN A 236 -12.01 5.46 33.96
C GLN A 236 -12.80 6.51 33.18
N PRO A 237 -12.57 7.79 33.53
CA PRO A 237 -11.42 8.51 32.99
C PRO A 237 -10.36 8.74 34.08
N LYS A 238 -9.14 8.22 33.88
CA LYS A 238 -8.00 8.57 34.73
C LYS A 238 -7.58 10.01 34.41
N ALA A 239 -8.06 10.95 35.21
CA ALA A 239 -7.48 12.29 35.26
C ALA A 239 -6.02 12.15 35.73
N THR A 240 -5.06 12.24 34.80
CA THR A 240 -3.64 12.23 35.17
C THR A 240 -3.31 13.61 35.71
N ARG A 241 -3.15 13.73 37.03
CA ARG A 241 -2.77 14.97 37.72
C ARG A 241 -1.25 15.00 37.86
N SER A 242 -0.56 15.83 37.09
CA SER A 242 0.87 16.13 37.32
C SER A 242 1.01 17.58 37.80
N SER A 243 1.70 17.78 38.92
CA SER A 243 2.08 19.10 39.43
C SER A 243 3.57 19.31 39.16
N GLN A 244 3.89 20.24 38.27
CA GLN A 244 5.23 20.79 38.09
C GLN A 244 5.07 22.31 37.99
N GLU A 245 5.76 23.05 38.86
CA GLU A 245 5.94 24.51 38.81
C GLU A 245 4.64 25.33 38.58
N GLY A 246 3.66 25.19 39.49
CA GLY A 246 2.51 26.10 39.54
C GLY A 246 1.48 25.95 38.41
N MET A 247 1.67 25.04 37.46
CA MET A 247 0.65 24.69 36.45
C MET A 247 -0.12 23.43 36.84
N TYR A 248 -1.44 23.55 36.97
CA TYR A 248 -2.35 22.42 37.05
C TYR A 248 -2.70 21.94 35.65
N LYS A 249 -2.08 20.85 35.19
CA LYS A 249 -2.52 20.15 33.98
C LYS A 249 -3.44 19.00 34.37
N VAL A 250 -4.74 19.15 34.10
CA VAL A 250 -5.71 18.06 34.18
C VAL A 250 -5.87 17.52 32.76
N SER A 251 -5.36 16.31 32.52
CA SER A 251 -5.62 15.58 31.28
C SER A 251 -6.66 14.50 31.56
N ILE A 252 -7.84 14.63 30.97
CA ILE A 252 -8.82 13.53 30.90
C ILE A 252 -8.34 12.61 29.77
N ASP A 253 -8.08 11.34 30.09
CA ASP A 253 -7.61 10.37 29.11
C ASP A 253 -8.83 9.65 28.49
N ASP A 254 -9.31 10.14 27.35
CA ASP A 254 -10.52 9.68 26.66
C ASP A 254 -10.37 8.34 25.90
N TRP A 255 -9.57 7.41 26.44
CA TRP A 255 -9.44 6.08 25.84
C TRP A 255 -10.53 5.14 26.33
N VAL A 256 -11.16 4.43 25.39
CA VAL A 256 -12.00 3.27 25.67
C VAL A 256 -11.09 2.05 25.79
N GLN A 257 -11.12 1.41 26.95
CA GLN A 257 -10.38 0.17 27.22
C GLN A 257 -11.36 -0.95 27.53
N GLY A 258 -11.05 -2.16 27.10
CA GLY A 258 -11.88 -3.33 27.38
C GLY A 258 -11.28 -4.63 26.89
N LYS A 259 -12.00 -5.72 27.12
CA LYS A 259 -11.57 -7.08 26.75
C LYS A 259 -12.53 -7.72 25.78
N VAL A 260 -11.99 -8.46 24.82
CA VAL A 260 -12.75 -9.28 23.87
C VAL A 260 -12.41 -10.75 24.09
N ASN A 261 -13.43 -11.61 24.19
CA ASN A 261 -13.29 -13.07 24.34
C ASN A 261 -12.38 -13.51 25.51
N GLY A 262 -12.44 -12.81 26.65
CA GLY A 262 -11.60 -13.09 27.83
C GLY A 262 -10.25 -12.36 27.85
N GLY A 263 -9.98 -11.52 26.84
CA GLY A 263 -8.78 -10.68 26.78
C GLY A 263 -7.54 -11.36 26.20
N GLY A 264 -6.46 -10.62 26.11
CA GLY A 264 -5.21 -11.08 25.50
C GLY A 264 -4.20 -9.96 25.37
N ARG A 265 -3.41 -9.97 24.30
CA ARG A 265 -2.52 -8.85 23.98
C ARG A 265 -3.32 -7.64 23.54
N GLU A 266 -2.70 -6.47 23.74
CA GLU A 266 -3.34 -5.19 23.42
C GLU A 266 -3.42 -4.99 21.91
N VAL A 267 -4.60 -4.55 21.46
CA VAL A 267 -4.88 -4.02 20.14
C VAL A 267 -5.26 -2.56 20.32
N MET A 268 -4.32 -1.68 19.97
CA MET A 268 -4.51 -0.25 20.04
C MET A 268 -5.05 0.28 18.71
N MET A 269 -6.11 1.08 18.75
CA MET A 269 -6.61 1.80 17.58
C MET A 269 -6.78 3.27 17.90
N LYS A 270 -6.16 4.14 17.09
CA LYS A 270 -6.23 5.59 17.29
C LYS A 270 -6.65 6.30 16.01
N ASN A 271 -7.56 7.24 16.16
CA ASN A 271 -7.94 8.16 15.09
C ASN A 271 -8.10 9.59 15.61
N MET A 272 -7.96 10.57 14.72
CA MET A 272 -8.34 11.95 15.01
C MET A 272 -9.60 12.35 14.25
N ASN A 273 -9.66 12.18 12.93
CA ASN A 273 -10.78 12.59 12.09
C ASN A 273 -11.35 11.40 11.31
N GLY A 274 -12.24 10.65 11.95
CA GLY A 274 -12.96 9.54 11.34
C GLY A 274 -13.32 8.44 12.33
N ASN A 275 -13.88 7.36 11.82
CA ASN A 275 -14.42 6.28 12.64
C ASN A 275 -13.44 5.12 12.81
N ILE A 276 -13.62 4.38 13.90
CA ILE A 276 -12.95 3.11 14.16
C ILE A 276 -14.01 2.00 14.06
N TYR A 277 -13.72 0.95 13.28
CA TYR A 277 -14.56 -0.22 13.11
C TYR A 277 -13.78 -1.48 13.48
N ILE A 278 -14.31 -2.24 14.43
CA ILE A 278 -13.81 -3.57 14.80
C ILE A 278 -14.82 -4.59 14.29
N ARG A 279 -14.45 -5.33 13.25
CA ARG A 279 -15.35 -6.28 12.58
C ARG A 279 -15.05 -7.70 12.95
N LYS A 280 -16.11 -8.49 13.07
CA LYS A 280 -16.03 -9.94 13.22
C LYS A 280 -16.05 -10.58 11.83
N ALA A 281 -15.04 -11.37 11.50
CA ALA A 281 -15.05 -12.17 10.29
C ALA A 281 -16.25 -13.13 10.33
N LYS A 282 -17.01 -13.18 9.24
CA LYS A 282 -18.16 -14.08 9.08
C LYS A 282 -17.71 -15.46 8.66
#